data_AF-A0A139CWM1-F1
#
_entry.id   AF-A0A139CWM1-F1
#
_cell.length_a   1.000
_cell.length_b   1.000
_cell.length_c   1.000
_cell.angle_alpha   90.00
_cell.angle_beta   90.00
_cell.angle_gamma   90.00
#
_symmetry.space_group_name_H-M   'P 1'
#
loop_
_entity.id
_entity.type
_entity.pdbx_description
1 polymer ?
#
loop_
_entity_poly.entity_id
_entity_poly.type
_entity_poly.pdbx_seq_one_letter_code
_entity_poly.pdbx_strand_id
1 'polypeptide(L)'
;MNYENKSERELIDLAQEGDKIASNILAKNYTPLVHKIAKPYFMKGYNKQDNDLVQEGFIGLAKAIQDYDHNSPIRFSTFAGNLIKNMIINAITKANRQKHKIINQARSIG
;
A
#
# COMPACT_ATOMS: atom_id res chain seq x y z
N MET A 1 -6.35 26.78 -4.05
CA MET A 1 -5.05 26.33 -3.53
C MET A 1 -4.16 25.96 -4.70
N ASN A 2 -2.93 26.50 -4.80
CA ASN A 2 -1.94 26.02 -5.76
C ASN A 2 -1.10 24.92 -5.07
N TYR A 3 -1.11 23.69 -5.62
CA TYR A 3 -0.35 22.56 -5.08
C TYR A 3 0.99 22.33 -5.79
N GLU A 4 1.23 22.98 -6.93
CA GLU A 4 2.39 22.70 -7.81
C GLU A 4 3.74 23.05 -7.18
N ASN A 5 3.74 23.93 -6.17
CA ASN A 5 4.95 24.37 -5.47
C ASN A 5 5.04 23.86 -4.03
N LYS A 6 4.16 22.95 -3.60
CA LYS A 6 4.18 22.43 -2.24
C LYS A 6 5.26 21.38 -2.07
N SER A 7 5.98 21.45 -0.97
CA SER A 7 6.95 20.44 -0.57
C SER A 7 6.24 19.11 -0.22
N GLU A 8 7.00 18.01 -0.25
CA GLU A 8 6.50 16.69 0.18
C GLU A 8 5.93 16.74 1.61
N ARG A 9 6.59 17.48 2.50
CA ARG A 9 6.14 17.68 3.88
C ARG A 9 4.77 18.35 3.94
N GLU A 10 4.61 19.49 3.28
CA GLU A 10 3.33 20.20 3.26
C GLU A 10 2.19 19.37 2.66
N LEU A 11 2.49 18.56 1.64
CA LEU A 11 1.49 17.67 1.05
C LEU A 11 1.08 16.57 2.04
N ILE A 12 2.01 16.05 2.83
CA ILE A 12 1.71 15.05 3.88
C ILE A 12 0.87 15.69 4.99
N ASP A 13 1.27 16.87 5.50
CA ASP A 13 0.51 17.61 6.51
C ASP A 13 -0.94 17.83 6.06
N LEU A 14 -1.14 18.36 4.84
CA LEU A 14 -2.48 18.58 4.28
C LEU A 14 -3.27 17.27 4.10
N ALA A 15 -2.61 16.20 3.66
CA ALA A 15 -3.26 14.91 3.50
C ALA A 15 -3.68 14.29 4.84
N GLN A 16 -2.91 14.51 5.92
CA GLN A 16 -3.27 14.14 7.29
C GLN A 16 -4.48 14.93 7.81
N GLU A 17 -4.60 16.21 7.41
CA GLU A 17 -5.78 17.05 7.69
C GLU A 17 -7.02 16.66 6.88
N GLY A 18 -6.92 15.67 5.99
CA GLY A 18 -8.02 15.17 5.18
C GLY A 18 -8.14 15.81 3.80
N ASP A 19 -7.13 16.57 3.35
CA ASP A 19 -7.09 17.12 2.00
C ASP A 19 -6.94 16.00 0.96
N LYS A 20 -8.04 15.76 0.23
CA LYS A 20 -8.11 14.72 -0.81
C LYS A 20 -7.24 15.03 -2.02
N ILE A 21 -7.00 16.31 -2.33
CA ILE A 21 -6.17 16.71 -3.46
C ILE A 21 -4.71 16.43 -3.11
N ALA A 22 -4.25 16.82 -1.93
CA ALA A 22 -2.91 16.51 -1.43
C ALA A 22 -2.67 14.99 -1.37
N SER A 23 -3.65 14.24 -0.85
CA SER A 23 -3.62 12.77 -0.83
C SER A 23 -3.48 12.17 -2.24
N ASN A 24 -4.22 12.70 -3.22
CA ASN A 24 -4.16 12.23 -4.61
C ASN A 24 -2.82 12.56 -5.28
N ILE A 25 -2.23 13.73 -4.98
CA ILE A 25 -0.90 14.10 -5.47
C ILE A 25 0.16 13.15 -4.90
N LEU A 26 0.14 12.90 -3.58
CA LEU A 26 1.04 11.94 -2.96
C LEU A 26 0.85 10.54 -3.52
N ALA A 27 -0.40 10.08 -3.68
CA ALA A 27 -0.69 8.79 -4.29
C ALA A 27 -0.05 8.67 -5.69
N LYS A 28 -0.21 9.69 -6.54
CA LYS A 28 0.40 9.74 -7.88
C LYS A 28 1.92 9.72 -7.82
N ASN A 29 2.54 10.51 -6.94
CA ASN A 29 3.99 10.60 -6.78
C ASN A 29 4.60 9.27 -6.33
N TYR A 30 3.87 8.51 -5.51
CA TYR A 30 4.30 7.25 -4.93
C TYR A 30 3.81 6.00 -5.68
N THR A 31 2.97 6.15 -6.71
CA THR A 31 2.56 5.06 -7.62
C THR A 31 3.75 4.21 -8.10
N PRO A 32 4.88 4.78 -8.59
CA PRO A 32 6.02 3.98 -9.01
C PRO A 32 6.62 3.12 -7.89
N LEU A 33 6.63 3.63 -6.65
CA LEU A 33 7.11 2.88 -5.49
C LEU A 33 6.19 1.69 -5.19
N VAL A 34 4.87 1.91 -5.20
CA VAL A 34 3.87 0.85 -5.00
C VAL A 34 4.06 -0.26 -6.02
N HIS A 35 4.13 0.08 -7.32
CA HIS A 35 4.35 -0.90 -8.39
C HIS A 35 5.69 -1.61 -8.25
N LYS A 36 6.78 -0.88 -7.91
CA LYS A 36 8.10 -1.47 -7.71
C LYS A 36 8.11 -2.51 -6.60
N ILE A 37 7.42 -2.25 -5.50
CA ILE A 37 7.33 -3.17 -4.36
C ILE A 37 6.41 -4.36 -4.68
N ALA A 38 5.31 -4.14 -5.40
CA ALA A 38 4.36 -5.20 -5.76
C ALA A 38 4.89 -6.15 -6.85
N LYS A 39 5.71 -5.65 -7.78
CA LYS A 39 6.21 -6.39 -8.96
C LYS A 39 6.77 -7.79 -8.68
N PRO A 40 7.63 -8.01 -7.67
CA PRO A 40 8.18 -9.35 -7.39
C PRO A 40 7.13 -10.38 -6.94
N TYR A 41 5.96 -9.93 -6.49
CA TYR A 41 4.89 -10.81 -6.03
C TYR A 41 3.98 -11.26 -7.18
N PHE A 42 3.83 -10.45 -8.24
CA PHE A 42 3.09 -10.86 -9.45
C PHE A 42 3.76 -12.06 -10.12
N MET A 43 5.08 -11.99 -10.33
CA MET A 43 5.86 -13.03 -11.00
C MET A 43 5.86 -14.39 -10.29
N LYS A 44 5.44 -14.45 -9.01
CA LYS A 44 5.37 -15.68 -8.21
C LYS A 44 4.07 -16.48 -8.41
N GLY A 45 3.29 -16.18 -9.45
CA GLY A 45 2.06 -16.92 -9.79
C GLY A 45 0.78 -16.32 -9.20
N TYR A 46 0.82 -15.07 -8.75
CA TYR A 46 -0.34 -14.33 -8.27
C TYR A 46 -1.09 -13.57 -9.39
N ASN A 47 -0.88 -13.95 -10.66
CA ASN A 47 -1.30 -13.23 -11.88
C ASN A 47 -2.81 -12.85 -11.98
N LYS A 48 -3.69 -13.41 -11.15
CA LYS A 48 -5.12 -13.01 -11.07
C LYS A 48 -5.41 -11.95 -9.99
N GLN A 49 -4.45 -11.67 -9.11
CA GLN A 49 -4.51 -10.75 -7.97
C GLN A 49 -3.58 -9.54 -8.12
N ASP A 50 -3.07 -9.29 -9.32
CA ASP A 50 -2.12 -8.19 -9.53
C ASP A 50 -2.74 -6.84 -9.13
N ASN A 51 -4.00 -6.61 -9.51
CA ASN A 51 -4.76 -5.44 -9.08
C ASN A 51 -4.99 -5.42 -7.57
N ASP A 52 -5.25 -6.58 -6.94
CA ASP A 52 -5.51 -6.66 -5.50
C ASP A 52 -4.26 -6.27 -4.69
N LEU A 53 -3.06 -6.75 -5.08
CA LEU A 53 -1.84 -6.39 -4.36
C LEU A 53 -1.45 -4.92 -4.56
N VAL A 54 -1.70 -4.34 -5.74
CA VAL A 54 -1.49 -2.90 -5.95
C VAL A 54 -2.43 -2.09 -5.05
N GLN A 55 -3.71 -2.49 -4.95
CA GLN A 55 -4.67 -1.84 -4.05
C GLN A 55 -4.22 -1.93 -2.59
N GLU A 56 -3.80 -3.10 -2.14
CA GLU A 56 -3.25 -3.29 -0.78
C GLU A 56 -1.97 -2.46 -0.56
N GLY A 57 -1.15 -2.31 -1.59
CA GLY A 57 -0.02 -1.39 -1.58
C GLY A 57 -0.45 0.07 -1.41
N PHE A 58 -1.47 0.53 -2.11
CA PHE A 58 -2.04 1.87 -1.94
C PHE A 58 -2.68 2.07 -0.57
N ILE A 59 -3.30 1.05 0.02
CA ILE A 59 -3.78 1.08 1.41
C ILE A 59 -2.59 1.28 2.37
N GLY A 60 -1.49 0.56 2.15
CA GLY A 60 -0.25 0.74 2.91
C GLY A 60 0.34 2.14 2.78
N LEU A 61 0.31 2.72 1.58
CA LEU A 61 0.74 4.10 1.35
C LEU A 61 -0.18 5.10 2.06
N ALA A 62 -1.49 4.95 1.97
CA ALA A 62 -2.44 5.84 2.64
C ALA A 62 -2.23 5.83 4.16
N LYS A 63 -2.02 4.64 4.74
CA LYS A 63 -1.66 4.52 6.15
C LYS A 63 -0.32 5.17 6.46
N ALA A 64 0.68 5.03 5.59
CA ALA A 64 1.96 5.70 5.75
C ALA A 64 1.82 7.22 5.79
N ILE A 65 0.98 7.80 4.92
CA ILE A 65 0.69 9.24 4.92
C ILE A 65 0.09 9.66 6.27
N GLN A 66 -0.89 8.90 6.78
CA GLN A 66 -1.57 9.22 8.04
C GLN A 66 -0.66 9.07 9.27
N ASP A 67 0.20 8.06 9.31
CA ASP A 67 1.01 7.70 10.48
C ASP A 67 2.42 8.33 10.48
N TYR A 68 2.81 9.05 9.42
CA TYR A 68 4.16 9.58 9.31
C TYR A 68 4.41 10.79 10.22
N ASP A 69 5.45 10.69 11.05
CA ASP A 69 5.93 11.78 11.88
C ASP A 69 7.08 12.53 11.17
N HIS A 70 6.92 13.84 10.98
CA HIS A 70 7.93 14.71 10.40
C HIS A 70 9.19 14.88 11.25
N ASN A 71 9.15 14.53 12.53
CA ASN A 71 10.31 14.52 13.42
C ASN A 71 11.10 13.20 13.34
N SER A 72 10.59 12.20 12.62
CA SER A 72 11.28 10.94 12.41
C SER A 72 12.60 11.15 11.66
N PRO A 73 13.70 10.48 12.06
CA PRO A 73 14.95 10.52 11.32
C PRO A 73 14.88 9.74 10.00
N ILE A 74 13.79 9.00 9.75
CA ILE A 74 13.59 8.16 8.58
C ILE A 74 12.81 8.94 7.53
N ARG A 75 13.32 8.92 6.28
CA ARG A 75 12.62 9.55 5.15
C ARG A 75 11.26 8.88 4.90
N PHE A 76 10.26 9.68 4.53
CA PHE A 76 8.91 9.20 4.21
C PHE A 76 8.90 8.04 3.21
N SER A 77 9.67 8.12 2.13
CA SER A 77 9.77 7.05 1.13
C SER A 77 10.21 5.69 1.70
N THR A 78 11.08 5.69 2.72
CA THR A 78 11.52 4.47 3.40
C THR A 78 10.42 3.93 4.31
N PHE A 79 9.77 4.82 5.07
CA PHE A 79 8.65 4.47 5.94
C PHE A 79 7.47 3.90 5.13
N ALA A 80 7.05 4.61 4.08
CA ALA A 80 6.01 4.18 3.17
C ALA A 80 6.35 2.84 2.52
N GLY A 81 7.60 2.66 2.06
CA GLY A 81 8.05 1.40 1.46
C GLY A 81 7.86 0.19 2.39
N ASN A 82 8.14 0.35 3.69
CA ASN A 82 7.93 -0.71 4.68
C ASN A 82 6.44 -1.05 4.86
N LEU A 83 5.59 -0.04 4.99
CA LEU A 83 4.13 -0.25 5.15
C LEU A 83 3.49 -0.86 3.91
N ILE A 84 3.84 -0.38 2.71
CA ILE A 84 3.39 -0.95 1.43
C ILE A 84 3.73 -2.43 1.37
N LYS A 85 4.99 -2.79 1.64
CA LYS A 85 5.44 -4.19 1.61
C LYS A 85 4.67 -5.05 2.63
N ASN A 86 4.47 -4.55 3.83
CA ASN A 86 3.75 -5.28 4.88
C ASN A 86 2.29 -5.54 4.50
N MET A 87 1.59 -4.56 3.91
CA MET A 87 0.19 -4.75 3.49
C MET A 87 0.07 -5.80 2.39
N ILE A 88 0.96 -5.75 1.39
CA ILE A 88 1.01 -6.74 0.30
C ILE A 88 1.24 -8.16 0.85
N ILE A 89 2.23 -8.34 1.73
CA ILE A 89 2.52 -9.65 2.33
C ILE A 89 1.34 -10.16 3.15
N ASN A 90 0.72 -9.30 3.96
CA ASN A 90 -0.44 -9.67 4.76
C ASN A 90 -1.62 -10.12 3.90
N ALA A 91 -1.89 -9.42 2.80
CA ALA A 91 -2.93 -9.78 1.85
C ALA A 91 -2.68 -11.17 1.23
N ILE A 92 -1.44 -11.44 0.82
CA ILE A 92 -1.01 -12.75 0.29
C ILE A 92 -1.22 -13.86 1.33
N THR A 93 -0.75 -13.64 2.56
CA THR A 93 -0.88 -14.62 3.65
C THR A 93 -2.35 -14.90 3.96
N LYS A 94 -3.19 -13.86 3.98
CA LYS A 94 -4.64 -13.98 4.20
C LYS A 94 -5.32 -14.77 3.08
N ALA A 95 -5.01 -14.47 1.82
CA ALA A 95 -5.55 -15.19 0.66
C ALA A 95 -5.17 -16.67 0.67
N ASN A 96 -3.91 -16.99 0.96
CA ASN A 96 -3.44 -18.38 1.07
C ASN A 96 -4.18 -19.14 2.19
N ARG A 97 -4.35 -18.53 3.37
CA ARG A 97 -5.09 -19.13 4.49
C ARG A 97 -6.53 -19.44 4.12
N GLN A 98 -7.20 -18.52 3.41
CA GLN A 98 -8.59 -18.70 3.01
C GLN A 98 -8.74 -19.83 1.97
N LYS A 99 -7.82 -19.92 1.00
CA LYS A 99 -7.76 -21.03 0.05
C LYS A 99 -7.64 -22.38 0.75
N HIS A 100 -6.75 -22.51 1.73
CA HIS A 100 -6.60 -23.76 2.49
C HIS A 100 -7.85 -24.11 3.30
N LYS A 101 -8.54 -23.13 3.88
CA LYS A 101 -9.78 -23.36 4.63
C LYS A 101 -10.90 -23.92 3.74
N ILE A 102 -11.08 -23.36 2.53
CA ILE A 102 -12.10 -23.81 1.57
C ILE A 102 -11.81 -25.24 1.10
N ILE A 103 -10.55 -25.56 0.79
CA ILE A 103 -10.15 -26.91 0.36
C ILE A 103 -10.43 -27.95 1.45
N ASN A 104 -10.12 -27.63 2.71
CA ASN A 104 -10.35 -28.55 3.82
C ASN A 104 -11.83 -28.75 4.15
N GLN A 105 -12.68 -27.71 4.01
CA GLN A 105 -14.13 -27.85 4.19
C GLN A 105 -14.78 -28.69 3.08
N ALA A 106 -14.34 -28.56 1.83
CA ALA A 106 -14.87 -29.33 0.71
C ALA A 106 -14.61 -30.84 0.84
N ARG A 107 -13.48 -31.25 1.44
CA ARG A 107 -13.16 -32.67 1.71
C ARG A 107 -13.95 -33.29 2.86
N SER A 108 -14.59 -32.49 3.71
CA SER A 108 -15.32 -32.99 4.88
C SER A 108 -16.79 -33.31 4.59
N ILE A 109 -17.29 -32.96 3.39
CA ILE A 109 -18.69 -33.11 2.98
C ILE A 109 -18.86 -34.22 1.92
N GLY A 110 -17.77 -34.87 1.50
CA GLY A 110 -17.78 -36.08 0.66
C GLY A 110 -17.35 -37.29 1.46
#